data_AF-E9HYN2-F1
#
_entry.id   AF-E9HYN2-F1
#
_cell.length_a   1.000
_cell.length_b   1.000
_cell.length_c   1.000
_cell.angle_alpha   90.00
_cell.angle_beta   90.00
_cell.angle_gamma   90.00
#
_symmetry.space_group_name_H-M   'P 1'
#
loop_
_entity.id
_entity.type
_entity.pdbx_description
1 polymer ?
#
loop_
_entity_poly.entity_id
_entity_poly.type
_entity_poly.pdbx_seq_one_letter_code
_entity_poly.pdbx_strand_id
1 'polypeptide(L)'
;MYQQAEKITKKKKEGHTTYNAFRKQAIEADFQRSPGYDLGGRSSFWPLMIPFLSKIAENGDFPRYVNNKGYSFFPKDNVSEWCLHSLSNSYSKYLLGQEKKLNMDGIDSVELFIGEAGSMTGWHVEDLNLGSVNFHVSGKPKMWVEVSYKHRKKVTALAEKKYPELYKDFPAADLHKNMVMLPQELLLANIPFRTLKQLPGDYVITLPEGLHFVINSGHSIAEATNYACDDWVKHRKTFPNCTCKQSKKLKGDCRTI
;
A
#
# COMPACT_ATOMS: atom_id res chain seq x y z
N MET A 1 4.91 -13.74 17.50
CA MET A 1 4.02 -13.17 16.47
C MET A 1 3.52 -11.75 16.78
N TYR A 2 2.77 -11.51 17.86
CA TYR A 2 2.14 -10.20 18.13
C TYR A 2 3.15 -9.05 18.43
N GLN A 3 4.14 -9.29 19.28
CA GLN A 3 5.23 -8.32 19.58
C GLN A 3 6.25 -8.16 18.43
N GLN A 4 6.22 -9.03 17.40
CA GLN A 4 7.07 -8.92 16.22
C GLN A 4 6.49 -7.95 15.19
N ALA A 5 5.17 -7.83 15.08
CA ALA A 5 4.51 -6.85 14.22
C ALA A 5 4.81 -5.40 14.65
N GLU A 6 4.97 -5.13 15.95
CA GLU A 6 5.40 -3.82 16.44
C GLU A 6 6.86 -3.48 16.09
N LYS A 7 7.73 -4.49 15.93
CA LYS A 7 9.13 -4.27 15.48
C LYS A 7 9.20 -3.86 14.00
N ILE A 8 8.23 -4.29 13.17
CA ILE A 8 8.15 -3.96 11.73
C ILE A 8 8.04 -2.44 11.51
N THR A 9 7.39 -1.71 12.42
CA THR A 9 7.17 -0.26 12.27
C THR A 9 8.31 0.61 12.80
N LYS A 10 9.34 0.04 13.45
CA LYS A 10 10.32 0.80 14.26
C LYS A 10 11.80 0.80 13.84
N LYS A 11 12.26 0.09 12.80
CA LYS A 11 13.65 0.17 12.27
C LYS A 11 13.64 -0.19 10.77
N LYS A 12 14.43 0.35 9.83
CA LYS A 12 15.68 1.14 9.80
C LYS A 12 15.59 1.92 8.47
N LYS A 13 15.77 3.24 8.42
CA LYS A 13 16.07 3.90 7.13
C LYS A 13 17.46 3.40 6.72
N GLU A 14 17.52 2.41 5.83
CA GLU A 14 18.80 2.05 5.21
C GLU A 14 19.31 3.25 4.40
N GLY A 15 20.64 3.43 4.36
CA GLY A 15 21.27 4.54 3.67
C GLY A 15 20.93 4.55 2.17
N HIS A 16 21.25 5.65 1.49
CA HIS A 16 21.05 5.76 0.05
C HIS A 16 21.76 4.62 -0.70
N THR A 17 21.04 3.95 -1.61
CA THR A 17 21.57 2.91 -2.51
C THR A 17 21.16 3.21 -3.95
N THR A 18 21.89 2.67 -4.92
CA THR A 18 21.52 2.79 -6.34
C THR A 18 20.46 1.77 -6.70
N TYR A 19 19.64 2.06 -7.71
CA TYR A 19 18.63 1.11 -8.21
C TYR A 19 19.27 -0.23 -8.63
N ASN A 20 20.42 -0.20 -9.32
CA ASN A 20 21.10 -1.44 -9.75
C ASN A 20 21.57 -2.28 -8.57
N ALA A 21 22.07 -1.64 -7.50
CA ALA A 21 22.45 -2.34 -6.27
C ALA A 21 21.21 -2.92 -5.57
N PHE A 22 20.13 -2.14 -5.42
CA PHE A 22 18.87 -2.62 -4.87
C PHE A 22 18.34 -3.82 -5.66
N ARG A 23 18.22 -3.70 -6.98
CA ARG A 23 17.70 -4.75 -7.85
C ARG A 23 18.51 -6.04 -7.73
N LYS A 24 19.85 -5.95 -7.74
CA LYS A 24 20.71 -7.14 -7.58
C LYS A 24 20.45 -7.82 -6.23
N GLN A 25 20.39 -7.05 -5.15
CA GLN A 25 20.17 -7.60 -3.82
C GLN A 25 18.74 -8.14 -3.64
N ALA A 26 17.74 -7.50 -4.24
CA ALA A 26 16.35 -7.94 -4.21
C ALA A 26 16.14 -9.25 -4.97
N ILE A 27 16.73 -9.37 -6.17
CA ILE A 27 16.68 -10.62 -6.96
C ILE A 27 17.39 -11.76 -6.20
N GLU A 28 18.54 -11.49 -5.59
CA GLU A 28 19.23 -12.47 -4.76
C GLU A 28 18.39 -12.86 -3.54
N ALA A 29 17.83 -11.88 -2.83
CA ALA A 29 16.98 -12.11 -1.68
C ALA A 29 15.77 -12.96 -2.06
N ASP A 30 15.08 -12.64 -3.16
CA ASP A 30 13.97 -13.44 -3.68
C ASP A 30 14.40 -14.89 -3.95
N PHE A 31 15.53 -15.09 -4.62
CA PHE A 31 16.03 -16.43 -4.93
C PHE A 31 16.32 -17.26 -3.66
N GLN A 32 16.98 -16.67 -2.66
CA GLN A 32 17.28 -17.32 -1.39
C GLN A 32 16.03 -17.61 -0.56
N ARG A 33 15.04 -16.71 -0.65
CA ARG A 33 13.81 -16.73 0.15
C ARG A 33 12.73 -17.64 -0.44
N SER A 34 12.70 -17.83 -1.76
CA SER A 34 11.74 -18.67 -2.45
C SER A 34 12.39 -19.66 -3.44
N PRO A 35 13.28 -20.59 -3.01
CA PRO A 35 13.92 -21.52 -3.93
C PRO A 35 12.85 -22.43 -4.57
N GLY A 36 12.62 -22.25 -5.88
CA GLY A 36 11.70 -23.09 -6.66
C GLY A 36 10.20 -22.76 -6.56
N TYR A 37 9.81 -21.72 -5.83
CA TYR A 37 8.41 -21.29 -5.77
C TYR A 37 8.14 -20.17 -6.77
N ASP A 38 7.36 -20.46 -7.82
CA ASP A 38 6.71 -19.38 -8.56
C ASP A 38 5.55 -18.84 -7.71
N LEU A 39 5.85 -17.81 -6.92
CA LEU A 39 4.87 -17.00 -6.21
C LEU A 39 3.99 -16.18 -7.19
N GLY A 40 4.04 -16.45 -8.50
CA GLY A 40 3.14 -15.88 -9.50
C GLY A 40 1.84 -16.66 -9.71
N GLY A 41 1.70 -17.93 -9.31
CA GLY A 41 0.50 -18.71 -9.61
C GLY A 41 -0.76 -18.25 -8.83
N ARG A 42 -1.91 -18.01 -9.49
CA ARG A 42 -3.15 -17.55 -8.80
C ARG A 42 -3.65 -18.54 -7.74
N SER A 43 -3.57 -19.85 -8.01
CA SER A 43 -4.05 -20.91 -7.10
C SER A 43 -3.04 -21.29 -6.02
N SER A 44 -1.75 -21.15 -6.30
CA SER A 44 -0.65 -21.52 -5.38
C SER A 44 -0.14 -20.35 -4.55
N PHE A 45 -0.53 -19.10 -4.84
CA PHE A 45 0.03 -17.92 -4.19
C PHE A 45 -0.03 -17.98 -2.66
N TRP A 46 -1.24 -18.03 -2.08
CA TRP A 46 -1.39 -17.96 -0.63
C TRP A 46 -0.81 -19.17 0.11
N PRO A 47 -1.02 -20.43 -0.36
CA PRO A 47 -0.37 -21.59 0.23
C PRO A 47 1.16 -21.48 0.32
N LEU A 48 1.80 -20.81 -0.64
CA LEU A 48 3.26 -20.61 -0.66
C LEU A 48 3.70 -19.35 0.10
N MET A 49 2.91 -18.28 0.02
CA MET A 49 3.23 -16.98 0.62
C MET A 49 3.11 -17.01 2.14
N ILE A 50 2.16 -17.75 2.71
CA ILE A 50 1.99 -17.85 4.17
C ILE A 50 3.22 -18.44 4.87
N PRO A 51 3.71 -19.65 4.55
CA PRO A 51 4.88 -20.20 5.22
C PRO A 51 6.13 -19.34 4.99
N PHE A 52 6.23 -18.70 3.82
CA PHE A 52 7.28 -17.73 3.53
C PHE A 52 7.24 -16.51 4.47
N LEU A 53 6.07 -15.90 4.66
CA LEU A 53 5.89 -14.78 5.59
C LEU A 53 6.13 -15.18 7.05
N SER A 54 5.73 -16.38 7.45
CA SER A 54 6.02 -16.93 8.79
C SER A 54 7.53 -17.00 9.02
N LYS A 55 8.30 -17.53 8.05
CA LYS A 55 9.76 -17.62 8.12
C LYS A 55 10.42 -16.24 8.20
N ILE A 56 9.93 -15.25 7.43
CA ILE A 56 10.39 -13.86 7.56
C ILE A 56 10.17 -13.35 8.99
N ALA A 57 8.97 -13.55 9.54
CA ALA A 57 8.61 -13.06 10.86
C ALA A 57 9.42 -13.72 11.98
N GLU A 58 9.73 -15.01 11.86
CA GLU A 58 10.56 -15.79 12.79
C GLU A 58 12.02 -15.31 12.77
N ASN A 59 12.59 -15.14 11.58
CA ASN A 59 13.99 -14.75 11.40
C ASN A 59 14.24 -13.25 11.59
N GLY A 60 13.18 -12.43 11.51
CA GLY A 60 13.29 -10.97 11.51
C GLY A 60 13.93 -10.40 10.24
N ASP A 61 14.01 -11.20 9.17
CA ASP A 61 14.58 -10.84 7.86
C ASP A 61 13.51 -10.17 6.98
N PHE A 62 13.05 -8.99 7.39
CA PHE A 62 11.97 -8.29 6.70
C PHE A 62 12.41 -7.77 5.32
N PRO A 63 11.52 -7.86 4.31
CA PRO A 63 11.83 -7.44 2.96
C PRO A 63 11.97 -5.92 2.85
N ARG A 64 12.82 -5.48 1.94
CA ARG A 64 12.97 -4.05 1.64
C ARG A 64 11.84 -3.57 0.75
N TYR A 65 11.38 -2.35 1.05
CA TYR A 65 10.36 -1.66 0.28
C TYR A 65 10.70 -0.18 0.17
N VAL A 66 10.89 0.28 -1.05
CA VAL A 66 11.22 1.67 -1.38
C VAL A 66 9.95 2.37 -1.83
N ASN A 67 9.63 3.49 -1.19
CA ASN A 67 8.71 4.49 -1.71
C ASN A 67 9.53 5.75 -2.04
N ASN A 68 9.61 6.09 -3.33
CA ASN A 68 10.27 7.29 -3.82
C ASN A 68 9.23 8.27 -4.38
N LYS A 69 9.08 9.41 -3.71
CA LYS A 69 8.07 10.42 -4.01
C LYS A 69 8.55 11.38 -5.11
N GLY A 70 7.64 11.77 -6.00
CA GLY A 70 7.92 12.74 -7.06
C GLY A 70 8.76 12.19 -8.21
N TYR A 71 8.82 10.86 -8.36
CA TYR A 71 9.50 10.20 -9.48
C TYR A 71 8.50 9.38 -10.29
N SER A 72 8.64 9.43 -11.61
CA SER A 72 7.88 8.62 -12.56
C SER A 72 8.74 8.31 -13.78
N PHE A 73 8.56 7.12 -14.33
CA PHE A 73 9.10 6.65 -15.60
C PHE A 73 8.26 7.13 -16.79
N PHE A 74 7.05 7.64 -16.58
CA PHE A 74 6.31 8.31 -17.65
C PHE A 74 7.07 9.59 -18.06
N PRO A 75 7.26 9.82 -19.37
CA PRO A 75 7.81 11.08 -19.86
C PRO A 75 6.97 12.27 -19.38
N LYS A 76 7.63 13.39 -19.04
CA LYS A 76 6.95 14.59 -18.53
C LYS A 76 6.02 15.24 -19.55
N ASP A 77 6.32 15.06 -20.83
CA ASP A 77 5.58 15.52 -21.99
C ASP A 77 4.52 14.51 -22.47
N ASN A 78 4.32 13.40 -21.73
CA ASN A 78 3.31 12.42 -22.07
C ASN A 78 1.89 12.99 -21.87
N VAL A 79 1.15 13.11 -22.96
CA VAL A 79 -0.22 13.64 -23.01
C VAL A 79 -1.30 12.56 -22.86
N SER A 80 -0.93 11.30 -22.67
CA SER A 80 -1.89 10.21 -22.47
C SER A 80 -2.73 10.43 -21.22
N GLU A 81 -4.04 10.20 -21.31
CA GLU A 81 -4.95 10.24 -20.17
C GLU A 81 -4.64 9.18 -19.11
N TRP A 82 -3.93 8.12 -19.51
CA TRP A 82 -3.45 7.05 -18.62
C TRP A 82 -2.07 7.34 -18.02
N CYS A 83 -1.46 8.49 -18.35
CA CYS A 83 -0.29 8.98 -17.64
C CYS A 83 -0.69 9.40 -16.22
N LEU A 84 -0.03 8.84 -15.20
CA LEU A 84 -0.39 9.08 -13.81
C LEU A 84 -0.29 10.57 -13.40
N HIS A 85 0.61 11.35 -14.03
CA HIS A 85 0.70 12.80 -13.79
C HIS A 85 -0.59 13.57 -14.12
N SER A 86 -1.34 13.10 -15.13
CA SER A 86 -2.62 13.70 -15.50
C SER A 86 -3.68 13.44 -14.41
N LEU A 87 -3.64 12.24 -13.81
CA LEU A 87 -4.57 11.81 -12.77
C LEU A 87 -4.29 12.49 -11.42
N SER A 88 -3.03 12.77 -11.08
CA SER A 88 -2.63 13.41 -9.83
C SER A 88 -3.15 14.85 -9.69
N ASN A 89 -3.74 15.44 -10.73
CA ASN A 89 -4.36 16.78 -10.67
C ASN A 89 -5.89 16.73 -10.71
N SER A 90 -6.49 15.54 -10.77
CA SER A 90 -7.95 15.35 -10.94
C SER A 90 -8.79 15.91 -9.79
N TYR A 91 -8.23 16.05 -8.59
CA TYR A 91 -8.92 16.64 -7.43
C TYR A 91 -9.05 18.16 -7.51
N SER A 92 -8.22 18.84 -8.33
CA SER A 92 -8.11 20.31 -8.33
C SER A 92 -9.43 21.02 -8.60
N LYS A 93 -10.30 20.44 -9.46
CA LYS A 93 -11.62 21.00 -9.78
C LYS A 93 -12.62 21.00 -8.60
N TYR A 94 -12.32 20.27 -7.53
CA TYR A 94 -13.16 20.21 -6.33
C TYR A 94 -12.65 21.09 -5.18
N LEU A 95 -11.47 21.72 -5.34
CA LEU A 95 -10.95 22.64 -4.33
C LEU A 95 -11.66 24.00 -4.44
N LEU A 96 -11.95 24.61 -3.30
CA LEU A 96 -12.50 25.97 -3.24
C LEU A 96 -11.36 26.98 -3.21
N GLY A 97 -11.44 28.05 -4.01
CA GLY A 97 -10.45 29.14 -4.03
C GLY A 97 -9.42 29.05 -5.15
N GLN A 98 -8.35 29.85 -5.05
CA GLN A 98 -7.26 29.88 -6.05
C GLN A 98 -6.23 28.75 -5.88
N GLU A 99 -6.33 27.97 -4.81
CA GLU A 99 -5.42 26.88 -4.52
C GLU A 99 -5.68 25.69 -5.45
N LYS A 100 -4.62 25.22 -6.11
CA LYS A 100 -4.67 24.09 -7.06
C LYS A 100 -3.98 22.82 -6.56
N LYS A 101 -3.44 22.82 -5.33
CA LYS A 101 -2.64 21.72 -4.76
C LYS A 101 -2.99 21.48 -3.30
N LEU A 102 -2.95 20.21 -2.89
CA LEU A 102 -3.19 19.80 -1.50
C LEU A 102 -1.91 19.84 -0.64
N ASN A 103 -0.75 20.01 -1.27
CA ASN A 103 0.59 19.89 -0.71
C ASN A 103 0.84 18.55 0.00
N MET A 104 0.40 17.46 -0.65
CA MET A 104 0.51 16.10 -0.15
C MET A 104 1.21 15.20 -1.17
N ASP A 105 2.31 14.57 -0.75
CA ASP A 105 2.99 13.57 -1.58
C ASP A 105 2.06 12.37 -1.85
N GLY A 106 2.18 11.74 -3.02
CA GLY A 106 1.31 10.63 -3.45
C GLY A 106 -0.06 11.07 -4.00
N ILE A 107 -0.56 12.21 -3.51
CA ILE A 107 -1.75 12.87 -4.06
C ILE A 107 -1.36 13.88 -5.14
N ASP A 108 -0.46 14.81 -4.83
CA ASP A 108 0.00 15.87 -5.75
C ASP A 108 1.10 15.40 -6.71
N SER A 109 1.61 14.19 -6.48
CA SER A 109 2.74 13.64 -7.21
C SER A 109 2.60 12.14 -7.38
N VAL A 110 3.16 11.61 -8.47
CA VAL A 110 3.35 10.18 -8.64
C VAL A 110 4.40 9.67 -7.64
N GLU A 111 4.15 8.48 -7.10
CA GLU A 111 5.07 7.74 -6.24
C GLU A 111 5.57 6.48 -6.95
N LEU A 112 6.88 6.23 -6.82
CA LEU A 112 7.52 5.02 -7.30
C LEU A 112 7.70 4.02 -6.14
N PHE A 113 7.21 2.81 -6.35
CA PHE A 113 7.33 1.69 -5.41
C PHE A 113 8.24 0.60 -5.97
N ILE A 114 9.29 0.26 -5.22
CA ILE A 114 10.21 -0.84 -5.55
C ILE A 114 10.26 -1.80 -4.36
N GLY A 115 9.86 -3.06 -4.56
CA GLY A 115 9.69 -4.01 -3.46
C GLY A 115 10.23 -5.40 -3.75
N GLU A 116 10.71 -6.07 -2.70
CA GLU A 116 11.12 -7.49 -2.70
C GLU A 116 9.94 -8.44 -2.45
N ALA A 117 10.15 -9.74 -2.58
CA ALA A 117 9.18 -10.76 -2.17
C ALA A 117 8.75 -10.55 -0.71
N GLY A 118 7.43 -10.51 -0.49
CA GLY A 118 6.83 -10.32 0.82
C GLY A 118 6.75 -8.87 1.29
N SER A 119 7.35 -7.92 0.56
CA SER A 119 7.10 -6.50 0.85
C SER A 119 5.64 -6.17 0.57
N MET A 120 5.02 -5.36 1.42
CA MET A 120 3.58 -5.17 1.42
C MET A 120 3.19 -3.77 1.88
N THR A 121 2.00 -3.34 1.47
CA THR A 121 1.28 -2.22 2.06
C THR A 121 0.09 -2.79 2.84
N GLY A 122 0.01 -2.48 4.13
CA GLY A 122 -1.02 -3.01 5.01
C GLY A 122 -2.43 -2.57 4.60
N TRP A 123 -3.44 -3.11 5.27
CA TRP A 123 -4.82 -2.72 5.07
C TRP A 123 -5.02 -1.22 5.26
N HIS A 124 -5.55 -0.55 4.24
CA HIS A 124 -5.84 0.88 4.29
C HIS A 124 -6.88 1.29 3.24
N VAL A 125 -7.41 2.49 3.43
CA VAL A 125 -8.03 3.29 2.36
C VAL A 125 -7.07 4.42 2.03
N GLU A 126 -7.23 5.00 0.85
CA GLU A 126 -6.45 6.17 0.46
C GLU A 126 -6.77 7.39 1.33
N ASP A 127 -5.81 8.30 1.36
CA ASP A 127 -5.94 9.58 2.05
C ASP A 127 -7.11 10.38 1.45
N LEU A 128 -7.87 11.07 2.33
CA LEU A 128 -9.12 11.77 1.99
C LEU A 128 -10.20 10.89 1.34
N ASN A 129 -10.09 9.56 1.48
CA ASN A 129 -10.93 8.59 0.77
C ASN A 129 -10.86 8.75 -0.76
N LEU A 130 -9.76 9.27 -1.30
CA LEU A 130 -9.55 9.32 -2.75
C LEU A 130 -9.57 7.91 -3.36
N GLY A 131 -9.66 7.84 -4.69
CA GLY A 131 -9.25 6.61 -5.37
C GLY A 131 -7.74 6.58 -5.55
N SER A 132 -7.18 5.43 -5.88
CA SER A 132 -5.80 5.31 -6.37
C SER A 132 -5.72 4.55 -7.67
N VAL A 133 -4.71 4.88 -8.47
CA VAL A 133 -4.32 4.11 -9.64
C VAL A 133 -2.89 3.63 -9.42
N ASN A 134 -2.67 2.34 -9.59
CA ASN A 134 -1.37 1.71 -9.52
C ASN A 134 -1.03 1.07 -10.88
N PHE A 135 0.05 1.52 -11.51
CA PHE A 135 0.58 0.95 -12.74
C PHE A 135 1.78 0.04 -12.45
N HIS A 136 1.71 -1.22 -12.86
CA HIS A 136 2.82 -2.16 -12.67
C HIS A 136 3.83 -2.01 -13.81
N VAL A 137 4.95 -1.35 -13.53
CA VAL A 137 5.98 -1.06 -14.53
C VAL A 137 6.70 -2.34 -14.96
N SER A 138 7.22 -3.12 -13.99
CA SER A 138 7.96 -4.35 -14.31
C SER A 138 8.18 -5.25 -13.10
N GLY A 139 8.62 -6.48 -13.36
CA GLY A 139 9.05 -7.43 -12.33
C GLY A 139 8.03 -8.53 -12.06
N LYS A 140 8.04 -9.04 -10.82
CA LYS A 140 7.16 -10.11 -10.38
C LYS A 140 5.77 -9.58 -10.00
N PRO A 141 4.70 -10.40 -10.14
CA PRO A 141 3.33 -9.96 -9.87
C PRO A 141 3.10 -9.36 -8.48
N LYS A 142 2.10 -8.49 -8.36
CA LYS A 142 1.53 -8.09 -7.06
C LYS A 142 0.21 -8.80 -6.84
N MET A 143 -0.05 -9.18 -5.59
CA MET A 143 -1.35 -9.69 -5.18
C MET A 143 -2.07 -8.65 -4.35
N TRP A 144 -3.26 -8.31 -4.80
CA TRP A 144 -4.18 -7.40 -4.15
C TRP A 144 -5.25 -8.21 -3.44
N VAL A 145 -5.64 -7.74 -2.26
CA VAL A 145 -6.82 -8.21 -1.53
C VAL A 145 -7.69 -6.98 -1.29
N GLU A 146 -8.96 -7.06 -1.66
CA GLU A 146 -9.91 -5.95 -1.55
C GLU A 146 -11.11 -6.39 -0.72
N VAL A 147 -11.58 -5.49 0.13
CA VAL A 147 -12.82 -5.64 0.89
C VAL A 147 -13.69 -4.42 0.59
N SER A 148 -14.93 -4.69 0.20
CA SER A 148 -15.91 -3.61 -0.03
C SER A 148 -16.02 -2.71 1.20
N TYR A 149 -16.13 -1.39 0.98
CA TYR A 149 -16.31 -0.41 2.05
C TYR A 149 -17.46 -0.76 3.02
N LYS A 150 -18.49 -1.46 2.53
CA LYS A 150 -19.63 -1.99 3.32
C LYS A 150 -19.20 -2.91 4.47
N HIS A 151 -18.04 -3.54 4.35
CA HIS A 151 -17.47 -4.46 5.34
C HIS A 151 -16.27 -3.88 6.10
N ARG A 152 -15.91 -2.61 5.88
CA ARG A 152 -14.77 -1.95 6.54
C ARG A 152 -14.83 -2.08 8.07
N LYS A 153 -16.00 -1.85 8.68
CA LYS A 153 -16.18 -1.97 10.14
C LYS A 153 -15.83 -3.37 10.67
N LYS A 154 -16.11 -4.43 9.89
CA LYS A 154 -15.75 -5.80 10.27
C LYS A 154 -14.23 -6.01 10.25
N VAL A 155 -13.55 -5.42 9.25
CA VAL A 155 -12.08 -5.48 9.17
C VAL A 155 -11.44 -4.68 10.30
N THR A 156 -11.96 -3.49 10.63
CA THR A 156 -11.51 -2.72 11.80
C THR A 156 -11.71 -3.49 13.10
N ALA A 157 -12.88 -4.09 13.33
CA ALA A 157 -13.12 -4.91 14.53
C ALA A 157 -12.20 -6.14 14.60
N LEU A 158 -11.92 -6.78 13.46
CA LEU A 158 -10.94 -7.86 13.39
C LEU A 158 -9.52 -7.35 13.72
N ALA A 159 -9.14 -6.17 13.22
CA ALA A 159 -7.87 -5.54 13.52
C ALA A 159 -7.77 -5.12 14.99
N GLU A 160 -8.82 -4.60 15.62
CA GLU A 160 -8.85 -4.28 17.06
C GLU A 160 -8.67 -5.52 17.91
N LYS A 161 -9.37 -6.60 17.58
CA LYS A 161 -9.22 -7.90 18.26
C LYS A 161 -7.84 -8.49 18.06
N LYS A 162 -7.29 -8.38 16.85
CA LYS A 162 -5.96 -8.88 16.52
C LYS A 162 -4.88 -8.04 17.17
N TYR A 163 -5.09 -6.71 17.24
CA TYR A 163 -4.12 -5.70 17.67
C TYR A 163 -4.55 -4.84 18.88
N PRO A 164 -4.96 -5.44 20.02
CA PRO A 164 -5.54 -4.70 21.15
C PRO A 164 -4.61 -3.63 21.74
N GLU A 165 -3.33 -3.95 21.96
CA GLU A 165 -2.36 -2.99 22.51
C GLU A 165 -2.11 -1.81 21.57
N LEU A 166 -2.12 -2.05 20.25
CA LEU A 166 -1.93 -0.96 19.28
C LEU A 166 -3.13 -0.02 19.30
N TYR A 167 -4.36 -0.55 19.32
CA TYR A 167 -5.57 0.27 19.35
C TYR A 167 -5.78 0.99 20.68
N LYS A 168 -5.27 0.42 21.79
CA LYS A 168 -5.23 1.08 23.09
C LYS A 168 -4.40 2.37 23.05
N ASP A 169 -3.23 2.33 22.41
CA ASP A 169 -2.35 3.49 22.28
C ASP A 169 -2.76 4.40 21.10
N PHE A 170 -3.40 3.83 20.08
CA PHE A 170 -3.74 4.48 18.82
C PHE A 170 -5.14 4.08 18.34
N PRO A 171 -6.21 4.76 18.78
CA PRO A 171 -7.59 4.43 18.40
C PRO A 171 -7.88 4.48 16.88
N ALA A 172 -7.02 5.14 16.10
CA ALA A 172 -7.08 5.22 14.63
C ALA A 172 -5.88 4.51 13.96
N ALA A 173 -5.43 3.39 14.54
CA ALA A 173 -4.26 2.64 14.06
C ALA A 173 -4.40 2.12 12.62
N ASP A 174 -5.64 1.93 12.14
CA ASP A 174 -5.94 1.54 10.76
C ASP A 174 -5.49 2.57 9.72
N LEU A 175 -5.31 3.84 10.12
CA LEU A 175 -4.81 4.90 9.24
C LEU A 175 -3.30 4.81 8.99
N HIS A 176 -2.55 4.03 9.78
CA HIS A 176 -1.09 3.98 9.66
C HIS A 176 -0.59 3.00 8.59
N LYS A 177 -1.47 2.37 7.81
CA LYS A 177 -1.14 1.42 6.72
C LYS A 177 -0.25 0.23 7.16
N ASN A 178 -0.28 -0.12 8.45
CA ASN A 178 0.59 -1.13 9.08
C ASN A 178 -0.13 -2.43 9.48
N MET A 179 -1.44 -2.53 9.20
CA MET A 179 -2.26 -3.67 9.61
C MET A 179 -2.18 -4.80 8.60
N VAL A 180 -1.80 -5.99 9.04
CA VAL A 180 -1.64 -7.16 8.17
C VAL A 180 -2.60 -8.26 8.61
N MET A 181 -3.63 -8.50 7.81
CA MET A 181 -4.55 -9.63 7.98
C MET A 181 -4.58 -10.40 6.66
N LEU A 182 -4.20 -11.67 6.69
CA LEU A 182 -4.15 -12.51 5.49
C LEU A 182 -5.57 -12.99 5.13
N PRO A 183 -5.82 -13.38 3.86
CA PRO A 183 -7.15 -13.82 3.43
C PRO A 183 -7.80 -14.92 4.29
N GLN A 184 -6.99 -15.82 4.87
CA GLN A 184 -7.49 -16.87 5.78
C GLN A 184 -8.17 -16.28 7.01
N GLU A 185 -7.65 -15.17 7.53
CA GLU A 185 -8.22 -14.49 8.69
C GLU A 185 -9.55 -13.82 8.34
N LEU A 186 -9.67 -13.27 7.12
CA LEU A 186 -10.94 -12.73 6.62
C LEU A 186 -11.99 -13.84 6.42
N LEU A 187 -11.57 -15.00 5.87
CA LEU A 187 -12.44 -16.17 5.74
C LEU A 187 -12.98 -16.63 7.09
N LEU A 188 -12.09 -16.80 8.10
CA LEU A 188 -12.47 -17.21 9.45
C LEU A 188 -13.40 -16.19 10.14
N ALA A 189 -13.24 -14.91 9.82
CA ALA A 189 -14.10 -13.84 10.32
C ALA A 189 -15.40 -13.64 9.51
N ASN A 190 -15.64 -14.46 8.48
CA ASN A 190 -16.78 -14.34 7.56
C ASN A 190 -16.90 -12.93 6.94
N ILE A 191 -15.76 -12.38 6.50
CA ILE A 191 -15.65 -11.08 5.83
C ILE A 191 -15.48 -11.35 4.33
N PRO A 192 -16.42 -10.94 3.46
CA PRO A 192 -16.26 -11.07 2.02
C PRO A 192 -15.09 -10.23 1.50
N PHE A 193 -14.24 -10.83 0.67
CA PHE A 193 -13.12 -10.18 0.00
C PHE A 193 -12.95 -10.69 -1.43
N ARG A 194 -12.18 -9.95 -2.22
CA ARG A 194 -11.70 -10.37 -3.53
C ARG A 194 -10.18 -10.37 -3.56
N THR A 195 -9.61 -11.16 -4.46
CA THR A 195 -8.18 -11.12 -4.75
C THR A 195 -7.95 -10.81 -6.22
N LEU A 196 -6.88 -10.08 -6.51
CA LEU A 196 -6.48 -9.73 -7.86
C LEU A 196 -4.97 -9.92 -8.01
N LYS A 197 -4.58 -10.60 -9.08
CA LYS A 197 -3.18 -10.71 -9.50
C LYS A 197 -2.90 -9.63 -10.54
N GLN A 198 -2.00 -8.72 -10.23
CA GLN A 198 -1.53 -7.66 -11.13
C GLN A 198 -0.20 -8.08 -11.76
N LEU A 199 -0.13 -8.03 -13.09
CA LEU A 199 1.05 -8.32 -13.91
C LEU A 199 1.69 -7.02 -14.44
N PRO A 200 2.96 -7.06 -14.91
CA PRO A 200 3.53 -5.95 -15.65
C PRO A 200 2.66 -5.48 -16.82
N GLY A 201 2.46 -4.17 -16.91
CA GLY A 201 1.56 -3.51 -17.85
C GLY A 201 0.14 -3.27 -17.31
N ASP A 202 -0.25 -3.92 -16.21
CA ASP A 202 -1.59 -3.77 -15.65
C ASP A 202 -1.74 -2.49 -14.82
N TYR A 203 -2.89 -1.84 -14.98
CA TYR A 203 -3.40 -0.84 -14.04
C TYR A 203 -4.36 -1.50 -13.05
N VAL A 204 -4.20 -1.18 -11.77
CA VAL A 204 -5.19 -1.48 -10.73
C VAL A 204 -5.75 -0.17 -10.22
N ILE A 205 -7.08 -0.07 -10.21
CA ILE A 205 -7.79 1.11 -9.75
C ILE A 205 -8.52 0.74 -8.46
N THR A 206 -8.26 1.50 -7.39
CA THR A 206 -9.08 1.46 -6.19
C THR A 206 -10.12 2.57 -6.28
N LEU A 207 -11.35 2.23 -5.91
CA LEU A 207 -12.43 3.21 -5.81
C LEU A 207 -12.34 3.96 -4.48
N PRO A 208 -12.97 5.13 -4.36
CA PRO A 208 -13.12 5.81 -3.07
C PRO A 208 -13.58 4.85 -1.96
N GLU A 209 -12.92 4.93 -0.80
CA GLU A 209 -13.11 4.02 0.34
C GLU A 209 -12.81 2.52 0.09
N GLY A 210 -12.22 2.18 -1.05
CA GLY A 210 -11.79 0.82 -1.37
C GLY A 210 -10.72 0.35 -0.40
N LEU A 211 -11.12 -0.49 0.57
CA LEU A 211 -10.22 -1.03 1.57
C LEU A 211 -9.40 -2.14 0.95
N HIS A 212 -8.07 -2.01 0.96
CA HIS A 212 -7.20 -2.94 0.24
C HIS A 212 -5.87 -3.21 0.95
N PHE A 213 -5.26 -4.33 0.57
CA PHE A 213 -3.96 -4.81 0.99
C PHE A 213 -3.18 -5.28 -0.25
N VAL A 214 -1.89 -4.98 -0.30
CA VAL A 214 -1.05 -5.32 -1.47
C VAL A 214 0.23 -5.99 -1.01
N ILE A 215 0.60 -7.09 -1.66
CA ILE A 215 1.85 -7.80 -1.40
C ILE A 215 2.57 -8.13 -2.70
N ASN A 216 3.90 -7.95 -2.69
CA ASN A 216 4.77 -8.25 -3.81
C ASN A 216 5.20 -9.73 -3.77
N SER A 217 5.06 -10.44 -4.89
CA SER A 217 5.54 -11.83 -5.01
C SER A 217 7.05 -11.94 -5.22
N GLY A 218 7.71 -10.80 -5.48
CA GLY A 218 9.14 -10.68 -5.73
C GLY A 218 9.49 -9.24 -6.11
N HIS A 219 10.72 -9.05 -6.61
CA HIS A 219 11.22 -7.79 -7.13
C HIS A 219 10.24 -7.21 -8.14
N SER A 220 9.63 -6.09 -7.78
CA SER A 220 8.61 -5.41 -8.58
C SER A 220 8.79 -3.91 -8.53
N ILE A 221 8.37 -3.26 -9.61
CA ILE A 221 8.39 -1.82 -9.78
C ILE A 221 6.99 -1.40 -10.18
N ALA A 222 6.42 -0.45 -9.44
CA ALA A 222 5.13 0.13 -9.78
C ALA A 222 5.14 1.63 -9.51
N GLU A 223 4.28 2.33 -10.23
CA GLU A 223 3.97 3.72 -9.94
C GLU A 223 2.54 3.83 -9.44
N ALA A 224 2.28 4.76 -8.54
CA ALA A 224 0.92 5.04 -8.12
C ALA A 224 0.68 6.53 -7.90
N THR A 225 -0.58 6.93 -7.99
CA THR A 225 -1.04 8.23 -7.54
C THR A 225 -2.51 8.13 -7.13
N ASN A 226 -2.97 9.11 -6.36
CA ASN A 226 -4.40 9.25 -6.07
C ASN A 226 -5.13 10.01 -7.17
N TYR A 227 -6.43 9.75 -7.29
CA TYR A 227 -7.32 10.49 -8.17
C TYR A 227 -8.65 10.79 -7.50
N ALA A 228 -9.32 11.82 -8.01
CA ALA A 228 -10.68 12.18 -7.66
C ALA A 228 -11.61 11.98 -8.86
N CYS A 229 -12.80 11.47 -8.60
CA CYS A 229 -13.91 11.39 -9.55
C CYS A 229 -15.16 12.01 -8.94
N ASP A 230 -16.23 12.20 -9.72
CA ASP A 230 -17.42 12.89 -9.21
C ASP A 230 -18.04 12.14 -8.01
N ASP A 231 -17.88 10.82 -7.97
CA ASP A 231 -18.35 9.99 -6.86
C ASP A 231 -17.53 10.19 -5.57
N TRP A 232 -16.24 10.54 -5.66
CA TRP A 232 -15.40 10.86 -4.50
C TRP A 232 -16.02 11.94 -3.63
N VAL A 233 -16.73 12.91 -4.22
CA VAL A 233 -17.39 14.00 -3.49
C VAL A 233 -18.32 13.47 -2.39
N LYS A 234 -18.97 12.31 -2.59
CA LYS A 234 -19.87 11.68 -1.61
C LYS A 234 -19.11 10.95 -0.49
N HIS A 235 -17.89 10.53 -0.78
CA HIS A 235 -17.04 9.72 0.09
C HIS A 235 -15.93 10.54 0.77
N ARG A 236 -15.69 11.78 0.32
CA ARG A 236 -14.59 12.61 0.77
C ARG A 236 -14.65 12.77 2.28
N LYS A 237 -13.51 12.60 2.92
CA LYS A 237 -13.35 12.92 4.34
C LYS A 237 -12.58 14.23 4.45
N THR A 238 -13.00 15.04 5.41
CA THR A 238 -12.08 16.00 6.01
C THR A 238 -10.95 15.22 6.66
N PHE A 239 -9.75 15.79 6.70
CA PHE A 239 -8.59 15.06 7.20
C PHE A 239 -8.86 14.39 8.55
N PRO A 240 -8.52 13.11 8.69
CA PRO A 240 -8.63 12.46 9.98
C PRO A 240 -7.65 13.12 10.94
N ASN A 241 -8.18 13.71 12.02
CA ASN A 241 -7.39 14.21 13.14
C ASN A 241 -6.81 13.01 13.93
N CYS A 242 -5.76 12.36 13.43
CA CYS A 242 -5.00 11.43 14.27
C CYS A 242 -4.16 12.24 15.27
N THR A 243 -4.55 12.23 16.54
CA THR A 243 -3.91 13.01 17.62
C THR A 243 -2.65 12.36 18.19
N CYS A 244 -2.13 11.30 17.55
CA CYS A 244 -1.07 10.48 18.11
C CYS A 244 0.33 11.11 18.05
N LYS A 245 1.27 10.64 18.88
CA LYS A 245 2.66 11.16 18.88
C LYS A 245 3.42 10.86 17.58
N GLN A 246 3.01 9.84 16.80
CA GLN A 246 3.62 9.49 15.51
C GLN A 246 3.18 10.45 14.38
N SER A 247 1.94 10.96 14.40
CA SER A 247 1.47 11.97 13.45
C SER A 247 2.28 13.28 13.56
N LYS A 248 2.79 13.60 14.75
CA LYS A 248 3.71 14.74 14.96
C LYS A 248 5.10 14.56 14.34
N LYS A 249 5.56 13.32 14.11
CA LYS A 249 6.83 13.01 13.42
C LYS A 249 6.65 12.83 11.91
N LEU A 250 5.50 12.32 11.47
CA LEU A 250 5.08 12.25 10.08
C LEU A 250 4.37 13.55 9.69
N LYS A 251 5.11 14.66 9.65
CA LYS A 251 4.60 15.95 9.13
C LYS A 251 4.33 15.86 7.61
N GLY A 252 3.39 15.04 7.17
CA GLY A 252 3.02 14.85 5.76
C GLY A 252 1.66 14.17 5.60
N ASP A 253 1.42 13.07 6.31
CA ASP A 253 0.23 12.20 6.10
C ASP A 253 -0.96 12.53 7.02
N CYS A 254 -0.98 13.71 7.67
CA CYS A 254 -2.00 14.07 8.66
C CYS A 254 -2.29 15.58 8.70
N ARG A 255 -2.46 16.25 7.55
CA ARG A 255 -2.67 17.72 7.49
C ARG A 255 -4.05 18.13 6.97
N THR A 256 -4.95 18.48 7.88
CA THR A 256 -6.14 19.34 7.73
C THR A 256 -6.32 20.16 6.44
N ILE A 257 -7.50 20.02 5.85
CA ILE A 257 -8.34 20.95 5.07
C ILE A 257 -9.79 20.63 5.46
#